data_AF-A0A7S3CPP0-F1
#
_entry.id   AF-A0A7S3CPP0-F1
#
_cell.length_a   1.000
_cell.length_b   1.000
_cell.length_c   1.000
_cell.angle_alpha   90.00
_cell.angle_beta   90.00
_cell.angle_gamma   90.00
#
_symmetry.space_group_name_H-M   'P 1'
#
loop_
_entity.id
_entity.type
_entity.pdbx_description
1 polymer ?
#
loop_
_entity_poly.entity_id
_entity_poly.type
_entity_poly.pdbx_seq_one_letter_code
_entity_poly.pdbx_strand_id
1 'polypeptide(L)'
;MRIFDQNYDFESDQLVGGEAEYQGDPNLEELYYYSKYIIIQGRMEKEIPILCLVYIERFLTKTGLLMNFSNWKRLTLISLILASKIWDDDSLENVHFPQVLKEISLKEITALEKVFLQLIDFDLVIKGSEYAKYYFILKTLAGNFNSSLPMGPLDVGQMSHLQKNTEKAEGELKEKYRLKMKGQRLGQSVKF
;
A
#
# COMPACT_ATOMS: atom_id res chain seq x y z
N MET A 1 4.62 -8.91 -13.33
CA MET A 1 4.50 -7.44 -13.25
C MET A 1 5.70 -6.90 -12.49
N ARG A 2 6.71 -6.38 -13.20
CA ARG A 2 8.08 -6.20 -12.67
C ARG A 2 8.25 -5.03 -11.71
N ILE A 3 7.36 -4.04 -11.73
CA ILE A 3 7.48 -2.82 -10.92
C ILE A 3 7.51 -3.08 -9.40
N PHE A 4 6.83 -4.13 -8.93
CA PHE A 4 6.82 -4.50 -7.52
C PHE A 4 8.04 -5.33 -7.11
N ASP A 5 8.84 -5.79 -8.06
CA ASP A 5 10.05 -6.55 -7.77
C ASP A 5 11.11 -5.66 -7.15
N GLN A 6 11.68 -6.03 -6.01
CA GLN A 6 12.68 -5.24 -5.28
C GLN A 6 13.92 -4.88 -6.12
N ASN A 7 14.23 -5.65 -7.17
CA ASN A 7 15.37 -5.40 -8.06
C ASN A 7 15.03 -4.52 -9.27
N TYR A 8 13.77 -4.08 -9.41
CA TYR A 8 13.38 -3.18 -10.50
C TYR A 8 13.86 -1.75 -10.21
N ASP A 9 14.68 -1.23 -11.13
CA ASP A 9 15.22 0.12 -11.07
C ASP A 9 14.32 1.09 -11.84
N PHE A 10 13.83 2.11 -11.12
CA PHE A 10 12.94 3.11 -11.68
C PHE A 10 13.65 4.12 -12.58
N GLU A 11 14.98 4.22 -12.52
CA GLU A 11 15.74 5.11 -13.41
C GLU A 11 15.97 4.52 -14.80
N SER A 12 16.44 3.27 -14.86
CA SER A 12 16.66 2.56 -16.12
C SER A 12 15.44 1.86 -16.70
N ASP A 13 14.35 1.72 -15.94
CA ASP A 13 13.16 0.93 -16.31
C ASP A 13 13.50 -0.55 -16.59
N GLN A 14 14.44 -1.11 -15.82
CA GLN A 14 14.93 -2.47 -15.98
C GLN A 14 15.03 -3.22 -14.65
N LEU A 15 15.01 -4.55 -14.73
CA LEU A 15 15.40 -5.40 -13.60
C LEU A 15 16.93 -5.44 -13.55
N VAL A 16 17.50 -4.93 -12.46
CA VAL A 16 18.93 -5.03 -12.19
C VAL A 16 19.24 -6.49 -11.87
N GLY A 17 20.22 -7.10 -12.56
CA GLY A 17 20.55 -8.52 -12.42
C GLY A 17 19.82 -9.46 -13.39
N GLY A 18 18.99 -8.94 -14.31
CA GLY A 18 18.36 -9.70 -15.39
C GLY A 18 17.10 -10.47 -14.98
N GLU A 19 17.18 -11.29 -13.93
CA GLU A 19 16.06 -12.00 -13.30
C GLU A 19 16.02 -11.74 -11.80
N ALA A 20 14.84 -11.92 -11.19
CA ALA A 20 14.67 -11.79 -9.74
C ALA A 20 15.44 -12.92 -9.04
N GLU A 21 16.64 -12.63 -8.55
CA GLU A 21 17.43 -13.59 -7.79
C GLU A 21 16.69 -13.98 -6.50
N TYR A 22 16.50 -15.28 -6.28
CA TYR A 22 15.85 -15.78 -5.07
C TYR A 22 16.73 -15.51 -3.86
N GLN A 23 16.30 -14.58 -3.01
CA GLN A 23 17.00 -14.19 -1.78
C GLN A 23 16.45 -14.87 -0.52
N GLY A 24 15.60 -15.89 -0.69
CA GLY A 24 14.86 -16.50 0.41
C GLY A 24 13.53 -15.79 0.68
N ASP A 25 12.55 -16.54 1.18
CA ASP A 25 11.31 -15.95 1.68
C ASP A 25 11.60 -15.15 2.95
N PRO A 26 10.92 -14.00 3.16
CA PRO A 26 11.19 -13.16 4.31
C PRO A 26 10.82 -13.87 5.60
N ASN A 27 11.69 -13.76 6.60
CA ASN A 27 11.38 -14.28 7.93
C ASN A 27 10.46 -13.32 8.72
N LEU A 28 9.91 -13.81 9.83
CA LEU A 28 8.97 -13.03 10.64
C LEU A 28 9.57 -11.72 11.18
N GLU A 29 10.86 -11.74 11.53
CA GLU A 29 11.58 -10.61 12.09
C GLU A 29 11.78 -9.51 11.03
N GLU A 30 12.12 -9.90 9.80
CA GLU A 30 12.23 -8.99 8.66
C GLU A 30 10.89 -8.32 8.32
N LEU A 31 9.81 -9.10 8.24
CA LEU A 31 8.46 -8.58 8.01
C LEU A 31 8.06 -7.58 9.10
N TYR A 32 8.31 -7.94 10.36
CA TYR A 32 7.99 -7.11 11.52
C TYR A 32 8.77 -5.80 11.51
N TYR A 33 10.10 -5.84 11.40
CA TYR A 33 10.92 -4.63 11.45
C TYR A 33 10.69 -3.73 10.25
N TYR A 34 10.49 -4.30 9.06
CA TYR A 34 10.18 -3.50 7.87
C TYR A 34 8.84 -2.77 8.02
N SER A 35 7.79 -3.49 8.42
CA SER A 35 6.46 -2.90 8.63
C SER A 35 6.50 -1.85 9.74
N LYS A 36 7.14 -2.16 10.87
CA LYS A 36 7.31 -1.25 12.01
C LYS A 36 8.07 0.01 11.63
N TYR A 37 9.14 -0.12 10.85
CA TYR A 37 9.93 1.02 10.36
C TYR A 37 9.04 1.99 9.56
N ILE A 38 8.27 1.48 8.60
CA ILE A 38 7.38 2.32 7.77
C ILE A 38 6.31 3.00 8.62
N ILE A 39 5.65 2.27 9.51
CA ILE A 39 4.58 2.80 10.38
C ILE A 39 5.11 3.93 11.26
N ILE A 40 6.27 3.73 11.88
CA ILE A 40 6.87 4.74 12.78
C ILE A 40 7.34 5.97 11.99
N GLN A 41 8.05 5.79 10.87
CA GLN A 41 8.54 6.91 10.06
C GLN A 41 7.41 7.69 9.39
N GLY A 42 6.37 6.98 8.95
CA GLY A 42 5.16 7.56 8.38
C GLY A 42 4.21 8.17 9.40
N ARG A 43 4.49 8.03 10.72
CA ARG A 43 3.61 8.47 11.83
C ARG A 43 2.18 7.96 11.70
N MET A 44 2.04 6.73 11.20
CA MET A 44 0.78 6.09 10.87
C MET A 44 0.02 5.67 12.13
N GLU A 45 -1.31 5.73 12.09
CA GLU A 45 -2.14 5.26 13.21
C GLU A 45 -2.11 3.72 13.36
N LYS A 46 -2.58 3.24 14.50
CA LYS A 46 -2.52 1.82 14.88
C LYS A 46 -3.47 0.93 14.04
N GLU A 47 -4.42 1.53 13.34
CA GLU A 47 -5.41 0.88 12.46
C GLU A 47 -4.82 0.52 11.10
N ILE A 48 -3.77 1.23 10.68
CA ILE A 48 -3.14 1.09 9.36
C ILE A 48 -2.73 -0.35 9.00
N PRO A 49 -2.16 -1.17 9.91
CA PRO A 49 -1.87 -2.57 9.60
C PRO A 49 -3.10 -3.39 9.18
N ILE A 50 -4.27 -3.11 9.74
CA ILE A 50 -5.51 -3.84 9.39
C ILE A 50 -5.95 -3.47 7.97
N LEU A 51 -5.94 -2.17 7.64
CA LEU A 51 -6.30 -1.69 6.31
C LEU A 51 -5.29 -2.15 5.25
N CYS A 52 -4.01 -2.20 5.60
CA CYS A 52 -2.96 -2.74 4.74
C CYS A 52 -3.26 -4.18 4.31
N LEU A 53 -3.70 -5.05 5.24
CA LEU A 53 -4.08 -6.42 4.91
C LEU A 53 -5.27 -6.50 3.97
N VAL A 54 -6.26 -5.60 4.11
CA VAL A 54 -7.39 -5.49 3.18
C VAL A 54 -6.90 -5.16 1.77
N TYR A 55 -6.01 -4.17 1.63
CA TYR A 55 -5.49 -3.79 0.32
C TYR A 55 -4.58 -4.84 -0.30
N ILE A 56 -3.78 -5.55 0.49
CA ILE A 56 -3.00 -6.69 0.01
C ILE A 56 -3.95 -7.75 -0.55
N GLU A 57 -4.94 -8.23 0.22
CA GLU A 57 -5.87 -9.26 -0.28
C GLU A 57 -6.62 -8.79 -1.52
N ARG A 58 -7.06 -7.53 -1.56
CA ARG A 58 -7.74 -6.95 -2.72
C ARG A 58 -6.85 -6.98 -3.96
N PHE A 59 -5.58 -6.61 -3.81
CA PHE A 59 -4.59 -6.69 -4.88
C PHE A 59 -4.40 -8.13 -5.36
N LEU A 60 -4.19 -9.08 -4.44
CA LEU A 60 -3.98 -10.49 -4.78
C LEU A 60 -5.20 -11.06 -5.52
N THR A 61 -6.41 -10.74 -5.05
CA THR A 61 -7.67 -11.25 -5.62
C THR A 61 -7.96 -10.68 -7.00
N LYS A 62 -7.73 -9.38 -7.20
CA LYS A 62 -8.01 -8.71 -8.49
C LYS A 62 -6.98 -9.04 -9.56
N THR A 63 -5.71 -9.20 -9.18
CA THR A 63 -4.63 -9.42 -10.15
C THR A 63 -4.31 -10.90 -10.38
N GLY A 64 -4.65 -11.78 -9.44
CA GLY A 64 -4.20 -13.17 -9.41
C GLY A 64 -2.70 -13.33 -9.14
N LEU A 65 -1.98 -12.24 -8.87
CA LEU A 65 -0.56 -12.29 -8.52
C LEU A 65 -0.41 -12.60 -7.04
N LEU A 66 0.57 -13.45 -6.72
CA LEU A 66 0.90 -13.79 -5.34
C LEU A 66 2.04 -12.93 -4.81
N MET A 67 2.00 -12.68 -3.51
CA MET A 67 3.14 -12.14 -2.79
C MET A 67 4.24 -13.20 -2.70
N ASN A 68 5.49 -12.82 -2.95
CA ASN A 68 6.66 -13.69 -2.95
C ASN A 68 7.92 -12.95 -2.47
N PHE A 69 9.04 -13.66 -2.40
CA PHE A 69 10.34 -13.11 -1.98
C PHE A 69 10.77 -11.83 -2.70
N SER A 70 10.40 -11.63 -3.97
CA SER A 70 10.85 -10.48 -4.74
C SER A 70 9.93 -9.26 -4.61
N ASN A 71 8.64 -9.45 -4.33
CA ASN A 71 7.66 -8.36 -4.38
C ASN A 71 7.08 -7.92 -3.03
N TRP A 72 7.30 -8.68 -1.94
CA TRP A 72 6.63 -8.45 -0.66
C TRP A 72 6.93 -7.07 -0.06
N LYS A 73 8.17 -6.57 -0.17
CA LYS A 73 8.56 -5.26 0.39
C LYS A 73 7.75 -4.13 -0.25
N ARG A 74 7.75 -4.04 -1.58
CA ARG A 74 7.07 -2.97 -2.31
C ARG A 74 5.56 -3.07 -2.17
N LEU A 75 5.00 -4.28 -2.19
CA LEU A 75 3.56 -4.48 -1.96
C LEU A 75 3.14 -4.08 -0.55
N THR A 76 3.92 -4.45 0.47
CA THR A 76 3.67 -4.05 1.86
C THR A 76 3.77 -2.53 2.02
N LEU A 77 4.82 -1.93 1.48
CA LEU A 77 5.07 -0.49 1.54
C LEU A 77 3.92 0.31 0.91
N ILE A 78 3.54 0.00 -0.33
CA ILE A 78 2.50 0.78 -0.99
C ILE A 78 1.13 0.55 -0.36
N SER A 79 0.85 -0.65 0.16
CA SER A 79 -0.40 -0.93 0.87
C SER A 79 -0.51 -0.15 2.19
N LEU A 80 0.60 -0.02 2.93
CA LEU A 80 0.67 0.83 4.14
C LEU A 80 0.46 2.31 3.79
N ILE A 81 1.13 2.82 2.75
CA ILE A 81 0.99 4.21 2.30
C ILE A 81 -0.43 4.52 1.82
N LEU A 82 -1.08 3.60 1.12
CA LEU A 82 -2.47 3.78 0.70
C LEU A 82 -3.42 3.74 1.89
N ALA A 83 -3.20 2.83 2.84
CA ALA A 83 -3.97 2.78 4.07
C ALA A 83 -3.86 4.06 4.89
N SER A 84 -2.65 4.62 5.06
CA SER A 84 -2.46 5.87 5.81
C SER A 84 -3.21 7.03 5.18
N LYS A 85 -3.23 7.13 3.85
CA LYS A 85 -3.95 8.19 3.13
C LYS A 85 -5.47 8.16 3.26
N ILE A 86 -6.00 7.03 3.70
CA ILE A 86 -7.43 6.78 3.76
C ILE A 86 -7.92 6.87 5.20
N TRP A 87 -7.08 6.47 6.15
CA TRP A 87 -7.46 6.45 7.55
C TRP A 87 -6.95 7.67 8.32
N ASP A 88 -5.69 8.06 8.12
CA ASP A 88 -5.09 9.14 8.91
C ASP A 88 -5.64 10.50 8.42
N ASP A 89 -6.13 11.33 9.35
CA ASP A 89 -6.59 12.69 9.04
C ASP A 89 -5.46 13.57 8.47
N ASP A 90 -4.21 13.35 8.94
CA ASP A 90 -3.00 14.07 8.53
C ASP A 90 -1.97 13.12 7.89
N SER A 91 -2.35 12.52 6.77
CA SER A 91 -1.49 11.60 6.02
C SER A 91 -0.42 12.32 5.19
N LEU A 92 0.77 11.73 5.09
CA LEU A 92 1.84 12.26 4.24
C LEU A 92 1.51 12.14 2.74
N GLU A 93 1.78 13.20 1.99
CA GLU A 93 1.83 13.14 0.52
C GLU A 93 3.09 12.40 0.02
N ASN A 94 3.05 11.92 -1.23
CA ASN A 94 4.17 11.17 -1.85
C ASN A 94 5.50 11.92 -1.80
N VAL A 95 5.48 13.25 -1.90
CA VAL A 95 6.68 14.10 -1.88
C VAL A 95 7.41 14.10 -0.54
N HIS A 96 6.72 13.74 0.54
CA HIS A 96 7.30 13.74 1.89
C HIS A 96 7.93 12.42 2.28
N PHE A 97 7.48 11.29 1.71
CA PHE A 97 8.00 9.98 2.07
C PHE A 97 9.52 9.81 1.86
N PRO A 98 10.17 10.31 0.78
CA PRO A 98 11.62 10.22 0.63
C PRO A 98 12.42 10.94 1.73
N GLN A 99 11.78 11.86 2.47
CA GLN A 99 12.43 12.58 3.58
C GLN A 99 12.51 11.72 4.85
N VAL A 100 11.60 10.76 5.00
CA VAL A 100 11.48 9.88 6.18
C VAL A 100 11.87 8.43 5.89
N LEU A 101 11.74 7.98 4.64
CA LEU A 101 12.18 6.69 4.11
C LEU A 101 13.29 6.96 3.08
N LYS A 102 14.55 6.87 3.50
CA LYS A 102 15.69 7.33 2.69
C LYS A 102 15.98 6.43 1.49
N GLU A 103 15.52 5.20 1.55
CA GLU A 103 15.76 4.16 0.57
C GLU A 103 14.81 4.23 -0.63
N ILE A 104 13.83 5.13 -0.62
CA ILE A 104 12.81 5.20 -1.66
C ILE A 104 12.71 6.60 -2.28
N SER A 105 12.61 6.62 -3.61
CA SER A 105 12.46 7.86 -4.37
C SER A 105 10.99 8.27 -4.54
N LEU A 106 10.75 9.57 -4.77
CA LEU A 106 9.42 10.07 -5.13
C LEU A 106 8.88 9.40 -6.40
N LYS A 107 9.76 9.12 -7.36
CA LYS A 107 9.44 8.46 -8.63
C LYS A 107 8.91 7.05 -8.38
N GLU A 108 9.61 6.29 -7.54
CA GLU A 108 9.22 4.93 -7.13
C GLU A 108 7.86 4.91 -6.44
N ILE A 109 7.65 5.73 -5.39
CA ILE A 109 6.35 5.76 -4.67
C ILE A 109 5.21 6.14 -5.60
N THR A 110 5.42 7.16 -6.44
CA THR A 110 4.37 7.64 -7.35
C THR A 110 4.03 6.59 -8.40
N ALA A 111 5.03 5.86 -8.90
CA ALA A 111 4.82 4.80 -9.87
C ALA A 111 4.13 3.58 -9.23
N LEU A 112 4.55 3.17 -8.04
CA LEU A 112 3.91 2.10 -7.26
C LEU A 112 2.45 2.45 -6.93
N GLU A 113 2.17 3.67 -6.44
CA GLU A 113 0.80 4.14 -6.17
C GLU A 113 -0.06 4.06 -7.42
N LYS A 114 0.42 4.61 -8.53
CA LYS A 114 -0.31 4.63 -9.79
C LYS A 114 -0.65 3.21 -10.24
N VAL A 115 0.33 2.33 -10.29
CA VAL A 115 0.13 0.96 -10.80
C VAL A 115 -0.74 0.15 -9.84
N PHE A 116 -0.53 0.23 -8.53
CA PHE A 116 -1.35 -0.45 -7.55
C PHE A 116 -2.83 -0.03 -7.66
N LEU A 117 -3.10 1.27 -7.71
CA LEU A 117 -4.47 1.80 -7.88
C LEU A 117 -5.12 1.33 -9.18
N GLN A 118 -4.38 1.30 -10.29
CA GLN A 118 -4.90 0.80 -11.57
C GLN A 118 -5.28 -0.68 -11.49
N LEU A 119 -4.48 -1.50 -10.81
CA LEU A 119 -4.69 -2.94 -10.71
C LEU A 119 -5.86 -3.33 -9.81
N ILE A 120 -6.18 -2.49 -8.82
CA ILE A 120 -7.37 -2.69 -8.00
C ILE A 120 -8.60 -1.99 -8.60
N ASP A 121 -8.52 -1.43 -9.81
CA ASP A 121 -9.55 -0.59 -10.43
C ASP A 121 -9.99 0.60 -9.55
N PHE A 122 -9.04 1.12 -8.76
CA PHE A 122 -9.28 2.14 -7.75
C PHE A 122 -10.35 1.74 -6.72
N ASP A 123 -10.63 0.46 -6.56
CA ASP A 123 -11.54 -0.05 -5.52
C ASP A 123 -10.86 0.18 -4.15
N LEU A 124 -11.12 1.32 -3.53
CA LEU A 124 -10.55 1.70 -2.23
C LEU A 124 -11.56 1.62 -1.09
N VAL A 125 -12.85 1.45 -1.41
CA VAL A 125 -13.90 1.38 -0.40
C VAL A 125 -13.73 0.15 0.47
N ILE A 126 -13.50 0.35 1.77
CA ILE A 126 -13.41 -0.72 2.76
C ILE A 126 -14.76 -0.84 3.47
N LYS A 127 -15.38 -2.01 3.37
CA LYS A 127 -16.58 -2.35 4.13
C LYS A 127 -16.22 -2.68 5.57
N GLY A 128 -17.14 -2.39 6.50
CA GLY A 128 -16.93 -2.74 7.90
C GLY A 128 -16.73 -4.24 8.13
N SER A 129 -17.31 -5.09 7.29
CA SER A 129 -17.08 -6.54 7.32
C SER A 129 -15.66 -6.93 6.92
N GLU A 130 -15.04 -6.24 5.96
CA GLU A 130 -13.65 -6.48 5.54
C GLU A 130 -12.69 -6.10 6.66
N TYR A 131 -12.87 -4.91 7.26
CA TYR A 131 -12.09 -4.50 8.42
C TYR A 131 -12.26 -5.47 9.59
N ALA A 132 -13.52 -5.79 9.95
CA ALA A 132 -13.82 -6.68 11.07
C ALA A 132 -13.20 -8.06 10.89
N LYS A 133 -13.22 -8.62 9.67
CA LYS A 133 -12.55 -9.89 9.33
C LYS A 133 -11.08 -9.86 9.78
N TYR A 134 -10.32 -8.87 9.32
CA TYR A 134 -8.89 -8.78 9.64
C TYR A 134 -8.63 -8.44 11.11
N TYR A 135 -9.44 -7.57 11.72
CA TYR A 135 -9.36 -7.30 13.15
C TYR A 135 -9.47 -8.58 13.99
N PHE A 136 -10.49 -9.41 13.73
CA PHE A 136 -10.70 -10.64 14.51
C PHE A 136 -9.65 -11.73 14.21
N ILE A 137 -9.18 -11.84 12.98
CA ILE A 137 -8.05 -12.72 12.64
C ILE A 137 -6.81 -12.31 13.45
N LEU A 138 -6.43 -11.04 13.40
CA LEU A 138 -5.26 -10.53 14.14
C LEU A 138 -5.43 -10.63 15.65
N LYS A 139 -6.64 -10.39 16.18
CA LYS A 139 -6.93 -10.56 17.61
C LYS A 139 -6.72 -12.00 18.06
N THR A 140 -7.14 -12.96 17.23
CA THR A 140 -6.95 -14.39 17.50
C THR A 140 -5.47 -14.76 17.46
N LEU A 141 -4.74 -14.30 16.43
CA LEU A 141 -3.31 -14.52 16.32
C LEU A 141 -2.53 -13.90 17.48
N ALA A 142 -2.85 -12.67 17.88
CA ALA A 142 -2.23 -12.00 19.02
C ALA A 142 -2.39 -12.82 20.31
N GLY A 143 -3.57 -13.40 20.54
CA GLY A 143 -3.79 -14.32 21.66
C GLY A 143 -2.86 -15.52 21.66
N ASN A 144 -2.57 -16.09 20.48
CA ASN A 144 -1.61 -17.20 20.34
C ASN A 144 -0.16 -16.80 20.66
N PHE A 145 0.16 -15.50 20.51
CA PHE A 145 1.47 -14.93 20.86
C PHE A 145 1.51 -14.37 22.29
N ASN A 146 0.53 -14.69 23.15
CA ASN A 146 0.37 -14.08 24.49
C ASN A 146 0.40 -12.54 24.45
N SER A 147 -0.18 -11.97 23.40
CA SER A 147 -0.21 -10.54 23.12
C SER A 147 -1.66 -10.06 22.94
N SER A 148 -1.84 -8.75 22.90
CA SER A 148 -3.13 -8.11 22.64
C SER A 148 -2.96 -6.98 21.63
N LEU A 149 -4.04 -6.70 20.89
CA LEU A 149 -4.05 -5.54 20.01
C LEU A 149 -4.15 -4.26 20.84
N PRO A 150 -3.46 -3.17 20.46
CA PRO A 150 -3.50 -1.88 21.16
C PRO A 150 -4.82 -1.11 20.95
N MET A 151 -5.85 -1.78 20.42
CA MET A 151 -7.09 -1.20 19.95
C MET A 151 -8.27 -2.17 20.07
N GLY A 152 -9.44 -1.61 20.32
CA GLY A 152 -10.71 -2.30 20.19
C GLY A 152 -11.14 -2.46 18.73
N PRO A 153 -12.22 -3.21 18.47
CA PRO A 153 -12.91 -3.13 17.18
C PRO A 153 -13.42 -1.70 16.99
N LEU A 154 -13.46 -1.24 15.74
CA LEU A 154 -14.00 0.08 15.44
C LEU A 154 -15.50 0.12 15.75
N ASP A 155 -15.94 1.24 16.32
CA ASP A 155 -17.36 1.49 16.54
C ASP A 155 -18.09 1.92 15.25
N VAL A 156 -19.41 2.08 15.33
CA VAL A 156 -20.25 2.46 14.18
C VAL A 156 -19.87 3.85 13.62
N GLY A 157 -19.45 4.78 14.47
CA GLY A 157 -19.03 6.12 14.06
C GLY A 157 -17.70 6.07 13.31
N GLN A 158 -16.71 5.36 13.85
CA GLN A 158 -15.41 5.12 13.22
C GLN A 158 -15.56 4.35 11.90
N MET A 159 -16.47 3.38 11.84
CA MET A 159 -16.84 2.67 10.61
C MET A 159 -17.44 3.59 9.55
N SER A 160 -18.36 4.46 9.94
CA SER A 160 -18.93 5.45 9.03
C SER A 160 -17.86 6.42 8.53
N HIS A 161 -16.93 6.82 9.40
CA HIS A 161 -15.81 7.67 9.04
C HIS A 161 -14.88 6.99 8.04
N LEU A 162 -14.49 5.73 8.29
CA LEU A 162 -13.70 4.92 7.35
C LEU A 162 -14.33 4.90 5.95
N GLN A 163 -15.62 4.57 5.87
CA GLN A 163 -16.32 4.47 4.60
C GLN A 163 -16.31 5.80 3.84
N LYS A 164 -16.64 6.91 4.53
CA LYS A 164 -16.59 8.25 3.93
C LYS A 164 -15.21 8.61 3.40
N ASN A 165 -14.16 8.34 4.18
CA ASN A 165 -12.79 8.64 3.76
C ASN A 165 -12.38 7.78 2.56
N THR A 166 -12.74 6.50 2.56
CA THR A 166 -12.44 5.60 1.43
C THR A 166 -13.12 6.04 0.13
N GLU A 167 -14.39 6.46 0.19
CA GLU A 167 -15.14 6.98 -0.96
C GLU A 167 -14.56 8.29 -1.47
N LYS A 168 -14.23 9.21 -0.56
CA LYS A 168 -13.57 10.48 -0.90
C LYS A 168 -12.21 10.24 -1.57
N ALA A 169 -11.36 9.41 -0.96
CA ALA A 169 -10.04 9.08 -1.47
C ALA A 169 -10.11 8.41 -2.86
N GLU A 170 -11.07 7.51 -3.07
CA GLU A 170 -11.33 6.93 -4.38
C GLU A 170 -11.62 7.99 -5.44
N GLY A 171 -12.51 8.95 -5.15
CA GLY A 171 -12.83 10.05 -6.06
C GLY A 171 -11.62 10.94 -6.38
N GLU A 172 -10.90 11.37 -5.35
CA GLU A 172 -9.74 12.25 -5.48
C GLU A 172 -8.58 11.58 -6.23
N LEU A 173 -8.27 10.32 -5.93
CA LEU A 173 -7.20 9.58 -6.59
C LEU A 173 -7.57 9.23 -8.03
N LYS A 174 -8.82 8.83 -8.30
CA LYS A 174 -9.31 8.64 -9.68
C LYS A 174 -9.13 9.93 -10.48
N GLU A 175 -9.50 11.09 -9.93
CA GLU A 175 -9.38 12.36 -10.64
C GLU A 175 -7.91 12.76 -10.86
N LYS A 176 -7.10 12.69 -9.81
CA LYS A 176 -5.65 12.97 -9.85
C LYS A 176 -4.97 12.18 -10.97
N TYR A 177 -5.24 10.88 -11.07
CA TYR A 177 -4.63 10.02 -12.07
C TYR A 177 -5.28 10.13 -13.45
N ARG A 178 -6.59 10.44 -13.55
CA ARG A 178 -7.25 10.77 -14.82
C ARG A 178 -6.64 12.02 -15.46
N LEU A 179 -6.41 13.07 -14.68
CA LEU A 179 -5.80 14.32 -15.15
C LEU A 179 -4.35 14.12 -15.57
N LYS A 180 -3.54 13.38 -14.79
CA LYS A 180 -2.16 13.05 -15.17
C LYS A 180 -2.07 12.25 -16.48
N MET A 181 -3.01 11.33 -16.72
CA MET A 181 -3.07 10.57 -17.97
C MET A 181 -3.49 11.44 -19.17
N LYS A 182 -4.34 12.45 -18.98
CA LYS A 182 -4.67 13.44 -20.02
C LYS A 182 -3.49 14.38 -20.32
N GLY A 183 -2.78 14.83 -19.30
CA GLY A 183 -1.58 15.68 -19.47
C GLY A 183 -0.44 14.98 -20.21
N GLN A 184 -0.23 13.68 -19.97
CA GLN A 184 0.76 12.87 -20.72
C GLN A 184 0.39 12.70 -22.20
N ARG A 185 -0.90 12.60 -22.54
CA ARG A 185 -1.37 12.53 -23.93
C ARG A 185 -1.26 13.86 -24.67
N LEU A 186 -1.36 15.00 -23.98
CA LEU A 186 -1.18 16.34 -24.56
C LEU A 186 0.31 16.72 -24.73
N GLY A 187 1.22 16.10 -23.97
CA GLY A 187 2.67 16.26 -24.10
C GLY A 187 3.34 15.38 -25.16
N GLN A 188 2.65 14.34 -25.64
CA GLN A 188 3.06 13.51 -26.77
C GLN A 188 2.26 13.88 -28.02
N SER A 189 2.38 15.13 -28.46
CA SER A 189 2.05 15.45 -29.85
C SER A 189 3.19 14.92 -30.73
N VAL A 190 2.97 13.68 -31.18
CA VAL A 190 3.52 12.98 -32.34
C VAL A 190 4.65 13.73 -33.06
N LYS A 191 5.88 13.25 -32.90
CA LYS A 191 6.84 13.23 -34.01
C LYS A 191 6.91 11.79 -34.49
N PHE A 192 6.50 11.60 -35.74
CA PHE A 192 6.75 10.40 -36.52
C PHE A 192 8.26 10.17 -36.69
#